data_AF-A0A927UVN9-F1
#
_entry.id   AF-A0A927UVN9-F1
#
_cell.length_a   1.000
_cell.length_b   1.000
_cell.length_c   1.000
_cell.angle_alpha   90.00
_cell.angle_beta   90.00
_cell.angle_gamma   90.00
#
_symmetry.space_group_name_H-M   'P 1'
#
loop_
_entity.id
_entity.type
_entity.pdbx_description
1 polymer ?
#
loop_
_entity_poly.entity_id
_entity_poly.type
_entity_poly.pdbx_seq_one_letter_code
_entity_poly.pdbx_strand_id
1 'polypeptide(L)'
;MENNNEKKTGRIIFFAALLSVYAVITLALGVLFEYNTIRVSKGEIIFSAIMSWQLILFFAEFVTIIIQLVVLIKMMGKSKPSYQNIIKYTGMAAGGLALVTVIILLITDGLVINPTGVFAIYALLIVVVRTILLPKFTLK
;
A
#
# COMPACT_ATOMS: atom_id res chain seq x y z
N MET A 1 17.07 23.94 19.85
CA MET A 1 15.90 23.78 18.96
C MET A 1 16.21 22.98 17.67
N GLU A 2 17.47 22.81 17.26
CA GLU A 2 17.88 21.97 16.11
C GLU A 2 17.45 20.50 16.17
N ASN A 3 17.54 19.90 17.35
CA ASN A 3 17.36 18.46 17.56
C ASN A 3 15.95 17.94 17.16
N ASN A 4 14.91 18.80 17.17
CA ASN A 4 13.56 18.40 16.77
C ASN A 4 13.36 18.37 15.25
N ASN A 5 14.03 19.25 14.51
CA ASN A 5 13.86 19.32 13.05
C ASN A 5 14.60 18.17 12.37
N GLU A 6 15.81 17.85 12.83
CA GLU A 6 16.57 16.68 12.35
C GLU A 6 15.84 15.36 12.63
N LYS A 7 15.27 15.20 13.83
CA LYS A 7 14.44 14.04 14.19
C LYS A 7 13.21 13.91 13.30
N LYS A 8 12.55 15.03 12.96
CA LYS A 8 11.39 15.04 12.06
C LYS A 8 11.78 14.66 10.64
N THR A 9 12.87 15.21 10.12
CA THR A 9 13.41 14.87 8.79
C THR A 9 13.82 13.41 8.71
N GLY A 10 14.51 12.88 9.73
CA GLY A 10 14.88 11.46 9.80
C GLY A 10 13.67 10.53 9.78
N ARG A 11 12.58 10.87 10.47
CA ARG A 11 11.31 10.12 10.40
C ARG A 11 10.69 10.16 9.01
N ILE A 12 10.67 11.32 8.36
CA ILE A 12 10.12 11.46 7.00
C ILE A 12 10.93 10.61 6.01
N ILE A 13 12.26 10.64 6.09
CA ILE A 13 13.14 9.81 5.25
C ILE A 13 12.89 8.32 5.50
N PHE A 14 12.77 7.91 6.77
CA PHE A 14 12.45 6.52 7.12
C PHE A 14 11.12 6.07 6.51
N PHE A 15 10.05 6.85 6.67
CA PHE A 15 8.75 6.50 6.09
C PHE A 15 8.74 6.56 4.56
N ALA A 16 9.52 7.45 3.95
CA ALA A 16 9.69 7.47 2.50
C ALA A 16 10.40 6.19 2.02
N ALA A 17 11.50 5.79 2.66
CA ALA A 17 12.19 4.53 2.33
C ALA A 17 11.27 3.31 2.52
N LEU A 18 10.53 3.28 3.63
CA LEU A 18 9.57 2.21 3.91
C LEU A 18 8.45 2.14 2.86
N LEU A 19 7.89 3.28 2.45
CA LEU A 19 6.89 3.32 1.38
C LEU A 19 7.46 2.91 0.02
N SER A 20 8.72 3.24 -0.28
CA SER A 20 9.39 2.78 -1.50
C SER A 20 9.53 1.25 -1.52
N VAL A 21 9.87 0.63 -0.39
CA VAL A 21 9.89 -0.84 -0.26
C VAL A 21 8.48 -1.41 -0.49
N TYR A 22 7.45 -0.81 0.11
CA TYR A 22 6.07 -1.23 -0.13
C TYR A 22 5.62 -1.06 -1.59
N ALA A 23 6.07 -0.02 -2.29
CA ALA A 23 5.79 0.16 -3.71
C ALA A 23 6.36 -0.99 -4.54
N VAL A 24 7.61 -1.39 -4.28
CA VAL A 24 8.26 -2.52 -4.97
C VAL A 24 7.54 -3.82 -4.66
N ILE A 25 7.18 -4.06 -3.41
CA ILE A 25 6.44 -5.28 -3.01
C ILE A 25 5.05 -5.30 -3.67
N THR A 26 4.33 -4.16 -3.71
CA THR A 26 3.01 -4.06 -4.38
C THR A 26 3.11 -4.46 -5.85
N LEU A 27 4.13 -3.94 -6.55
CA LEU A 27 4.38 -4.27 -7.95
C LEU A 27 4.74 -5.75 -8.13
N ALA A 28 5.66 -6.26 -7.30
CA ALA A 28 6.07 -7.66 -7.37
C ALA A 28 4.89 -8.63 -7.12
N LEU A 29 4.01 -8.30 -6.17
CA LEU A 29 2.79 -9.07 -5.91
C LEU A 29 1.81 -8.98 -7.08
N GLY A 30 1.64 -7.81 -7.71
CA GLY A 30 0.83 -7.68 -8.92
C GLY A 30 1.34 -8.55 -10.07
N VAL A 31 2.65 -8.55 -10.32
CA VAL A 31 3.29 -9.39 -11.36
C VAL A 31 3.16 -10.88 -11.02
N LEU A 32 3.41 -11.29 -9.77
CA LEU A 32 3.27 -12.68 -9.35
C LEU A 32 1.82 -13.16 -9.46
N PHE A 33 0.86 -12.28 -9.16
CA PHE A 33 -0.56 -12.56 -9.30
C PHE A 33 -0.94 -12.77 -10.77
N GLU A 34 -0.49 -11.89 -11.67
CA GLU A 34 -0.69 -12.03 -13.12
C GLU A 34 -0.03 -13.31 -13.66
N TYR A 35 1.21 -13.59 -13.26
CA TYR A 35 1.92 -14.82 -13.64
C TYR A 35 1.17 -16.08 -13.19
N ASN A 36 0.70 -16.12 -11.94
CA ASN A 36 -0.07 -17.25 -11.43
C ASN A 36 -1.38 -17.42 -12.19
N THR A 37 -2.04 -16.31 -12.53
CA THR A 37 -3.26 -16.30 -13.34
C THR A 37 -3.03 -16.95 -14.71
N ILE A 38 -2.02 -16.50 -15.46
CA ILE A 38 -1.66 -17.05 -16.78
C ILE A 38 -1.30 -18.53 -16.70
N ARG A 39 -0.57 -18.91 -15.64
CA ARG A 39 -0.13 -20.30 -15.44
C ARG A 39 -1.32 -21.23 -15.17
N VAL A 40 -2.23 -20.84 -14.28
CA VAL A 40 -3.42 -21.64 -13.95
C VAL A 40 -4.38 -21.72 -15.14
N SER A 41 -4.48 -20.67 -15.95
CA SER A 41 -5.31 -20.64 -17.16
C SER A 41 -4.67 -21.34 -18.37
N LYS A 42 -3.49 -21.96 -18.23
CA LYS A 42 -2.74 -22.63 -19.31
C LYS A 42 -2.52 -21.74 -20.55
N GLY A 43 -2.42 -20.42 -20.36
CA GLY A 43 -2.21 -19.46 -21.45
C GLY A 43 -3.50 -18.99 -22.14
N GLU A 44 -4.68 -19.46 -21.75
CA GLU A 44 -5.92 -18.78 -22.10
C GLU A 44 -6.00 -17.49 -21.28
N ILE A 45 -6.17 -16.35 -21.92
CA ILE A 45 -6.34 -15.06 -21.23
C ILE A 45 -7.74 -15.05 -20.63
N ILE A 46 -7.92 -15.74 -19.50
CA ILE A 46 -9.15 -15.72 -18.74
C ILE A 46 -9.12 -14.44 -17.90
N PHE A 47 -9.52 -13.33 -18.51
CA PHE A 47 -9.98 -12.15 -17.78
C PHE A 47 -11.31 -12.50 -17.10
N SER A 48 -11.28 -13.35 -16.08
CA SER A 48 -12.45 -13.51 -15.22
C SER A 48 -12.64 -12.20 -14.46
N ALA A 49 -13.89 -11.77 -14.29
CA ALA A 49 -14.20 -10.55 -13.55
C ALA A 49 -13.57 -10.55 -12.14
N ILE A 50 -13.39 -11.74 -11.55
CA ILE A 50 -12.77 -11.97 -10.24
C ILE A 50 -11.26 -11.63 -10.25
N MET A 51 -10.55 -11.88 -11.35
CA MET A 51 -9.11 -11.59 -11.40
C MET A 51 -8.83 -10.13 -11.79
N SER A 52 -9.70 -9.54 -12.60
CA SER A 52 -9.57 -8.14 -13.03
C SER A 52 -9.73 -7.14 -11.87
N TRP A 53 -10.61 -7.39 -10.89
CA TRP A 53 -10.79 -6.46 -9.77
C TRP A 53 -9.59 -6.46 -8.81
N GLN A 54 -8.90 -7.60 -8.64
CA GLN A 54 -7.71 -7.71 -7.80
C GLN A 54 -6.58 -6.86 -8.35
N LEU A 55 -6.35 -6.91 -9.67
CA LEU A 55 -5.36 -6.08 -10.35
C LEU A 55 -5.66 -4.58 -10.20
N ILE A 56 -6.94 -4.19 -10.28
CA ILE A 56 -7.37 -2.80 -10.05
C ILE A 56 -7.04 -2.36 -8.62
N LEU A 57 -7.22 -3.22 -7.62
CA LEU A 57 -6.90 -2.89 -6.23
C LEU A 57 -5.38 -2.78 -6.01
N PHE A 58 -4.57 -3.64 -6.62
CA PHE A 58 -3.11 -3.49 -6.60
C PHE A 58 -2.66 -2.17 -7.22
N PHE A 59 -3.26 -1.79 -8.35
CA PHE A 59 -2.96 -0.53 -9.01
C PHE A 59 -3.38 0.67 -8.16
N ALA A 60 -4.58 0.63 -7.56
CA ALA A 60 -5.04 1.67 -6.65
C ALA A 60 -4.13 1.80 -5.42
N GLU A 61 -3.70 0.67 -4.84
CA GLU A 61 -2.75 0.64 -3.72
C GLU A 61 -1.43 1.28 -4.13
N PHE A 62 -0.88 0.92 -5.28
CA PHE A 62 0.34 1.52 -5.81
C PHE A 62 0.21 3.03 -5.99
N VAL A 63 -0.87 3.51 -6.61
CA VAL A 63 -1.12 4.96 -6.80
C VAL A 63 -1.16 5.69 -5.45
N THR A 64 -1.84 5.14 -4.44
CA THR A 64 -1.91 5.77 -3.13
C THR A 64 -0.54 5.81 -2.43
N ILE A 65 0.32 4.80 -2.63
CA ILE A 65 1.70 4.79 -2.12
C ILE A 65 2.50 5.92 -2.76
N ILE A 66 2.42 6.08 -4.09
CA ILE A 66 3.10 7.15 -4.82
C ILE A 66 2.64 8.54 -4.34
N ILE A 67 1.34 8.74 -4.15
CA ILE A 67 0.81 10.00 -3.61
C ILE A 67 1.41 10.30 -2.22
N GLN A 68 1.45 9.33 -1.32
CA GLN A 68 2.04 9.54 0.01
C GLN A 68 3.55 9.80 -0.05
N LEU A 69 4.28 9.12 -0.93
CA LEU A 69 5.71 9.38 -1.17
C LEU A 69 5.97 10.82 -1.60
N VAL A 70 5.24 11.29 -2.63
CA VAL A 70 5.38 12.65 -3.14
C VAL A 70 5.08 13.68 -2.05
N VAL A 71 4.04 13.44 -1.23
CA VAL A 71 3.66 14.34 -0.16
C VAL A 71 4.68 14.35 0.98
N LEU A 72 5.23 13.20 1.37
CA LEU A 72 6.31 13.11 2.36
C LEU A 72 7.55 13.89 1.92
N ILE A 73 7.97 13.73 0.66
CA ILE A 73 9.12 14.46 0.10
C ILE A 73 8.84 15.98 0.14
N LYS A 74 7.63 16.42 -0.24
CA LYS A 74 7.24 17.84 -0.15
C LYS A 74 7.24 18.35 1.30
N MET A 75 6.91 17.51 2.27
CA MET A 75 6.94 17.86 3.69
C MET A 75 8.36 18.05 4.26
N MET A 76 9.40 17.51 3.61
CA MET A 76 10.81 17.76 3.99
C MET A 76 11.19 19.23 3.77
N GLY A 77 10.67 19.87 2.72
CA GLY A 77 10.93 21.28 2.43
C GLY A 77 10.03 22.23 3.22
N LYS A 78 8.71 22.01 3.17
CA LYS A 78 7.74 22.85 3.91
C LYS A 78 6.53 22.05 4.34
N SER A 79 6.36 21.89 5.65
CA SER A 79 5.17 21.25 6.22
C SER A 79 3.96 22.17 6.13
N LYS A 80 2.88 21.73 5.48
CA LYS A 80 1.58 22.43 5.43
C LYS A 80 0.47 21.56 6.02
N PRO A 81 -0.57 22.15 6.63
CA PRO A 81 -1.73 21.40 7.12
C PRO A 81 -2.41 20.58 6.02
N SER A 82 -2.39 21.06 4.77
CA SER A 82 -2.93 20.31 3.63
C SER A 82 -2.18 19.01 3.35
N TYR A 83 -0.84 19.00 3.47
CA TYR A 83 -0.02 17.80 3.27
C TYR A 83 -0.29 16.74 4.35
N GLN A 84 -0.47 17.21 5.57
CA GLN A 84 -0.85 16.39 6.71
C GLN A 84 -2.22 15.72 6.52
N ASN A 85 -3.20 16.46 6.02
CA ASN A 85 -4.51 15.92 5.69
C ASN A 85 -4.44 14.90 4.54
N ILE A 86 -3.65 15.17 3.49
CA ILE A 86 -3.48 14.22 2.38
C ILE A 86 -2.87 12.91 2.90
N ILE A 87 -1.82 12.97 3.72
CA ILE A 87 -1.24 11.77 4.34
C ILE A 87 -2.29 10.95 5.07
N LYS A 88 -3.13 11.61 5.88
CA LYS A 88 -4.16 10.97 6.69
C LYS A 88 -5.25 10.34 5.83
N TYR A 89 -5.80 11.07 4.85
CA TYR A 89 -6.87 10.58 3.99
C TYR A 89 -6.40 9.50 3.03
N THR A 90 -5.21 9.64 2.44
CA THR A 90 -4.63 8.59 1.60
C THR A 90 -4.31 7.34 2.42
N GLY A 91 -3.90 7.49 3.69
CA GLY A 91 -3.70 6.36 4.60
C GLY A 91 -4.99 5.65 5.00
N MET A 92 -6.10 6.39 5.16
CA MET A 92 -7.43 5.82 5.37
C MET A 92 -7.96 5.11 4.11
N ALA A 93 -7.79 5.73 2.94
CA ALA A 93 -8.20 5.13 1.66
C ALA A 93 -7.45 3.81 1.39
N ALA A 94 -6.13 3.80 1.56
CA ALA A 94 -5.32 2.59 1.49
C ALA A 94 -5.77 1.51 2.48
N GLY A 95 -6.05 1.92 3.73
CA GLY A 95 -6.57 1.00 4.74
C GLY A 95 -7.90 0.36 4.34
N GLY A 96 -8.81 1.16 3.76
CA GLY A 96 -10.08 0.68 3.23
C GLY A 96 -9.91 -0.28 2.05
N LEU A 97 -9.02 0.05 1.10
CA LEU A 97 -8.72 -0.81 -0.05
C LEU A 97 -8.14 -2.15 0.38
N ALA A 98 -7.17 -2.15 1.29
CA ALA A 98 -6.57 -3.36 1.84
C ALA A 98 -7.60 -4.25 2.56
N LEU A 99 -8.50 -3.65 3.38
CA LEU A 99 -9.59 -4.39 4.03
C LEU A 99 -10.55 -5.01 3.02
N VAL A 100 -10.99 -4.24 2.02
CA VAL A 100 -11.87 -4.75 0.95
C VAL A 100 -11.19 -5.91 0.22
N THR A 101 -9.88 -5.78 -0.07
CA THR A 101 -9.14 -6.84 -0.75
C THR A 101 -9.09 -8.12 0.08
N VAL A 102 -8.81 -8.01 1.38
CA VAL A 102 -8.80 -9.18 2.30
C VAL A 102 -10.17 -9.84 2.38
N ILE A 103 -11.25 -9.06 2.54
CA ILE A 103 -12.62 -9.59 2.63
C ILE A 103 -12.97 -10.37 1.36
N ILE A 104 -12.71 -9.79 0.19
CA ILE A 104 -13.09 -10.45 -1.06
C ILE A 104 -12.20 -11.69 -1.28
N LEU A 105 -10.90 -11.65 -0.98
CA LEU A 105 -10.02 -12.83 -1.04
C LEU A 105 -10.46 -13.97 -0.13
N LEU A 106 -10.97 -13.66 1.07
CA LEU A 106 -11.54 -14.65 1.97
C LEU A 106 -12.79 -15.31 1.38
N ILE A 107 -13.61 -14.54 0.65
CA ILE A 107 -14.84 -15.02 0.01
C ILE A 107 -14.52 -15.86 -1.24
N THR A 108 -13.51 -15.48 -2.03
CA THR A 108 -13.22 -16.13 -3.32
C THR A 108 -12.38 -17.39 -3.20
N ASP A 109 -11.26 -17.32 -2.46
CA ASP A 109 -10.23 -18.36 -2.50
C ASP A 109 -10.00 -19.05 -1.14
N GLY A 110 -10.52 -18.46 -0.06
CA GLY A 110 -10.21 -18.86 1.32
C GLY A 110 -8.72 -18.63 1.68
N LEU A 111 -8.37 -18.81 2.96
CA LEU A 111 -6.97 -18.61 3.43
C LEU A 111 -6.00 -19.73 3.06
N VAL A 112 -6.47 -20.76 2.36
CA VAL A 112 -5.77 -22.05 2.25
C VAL A 112 -4.85 -22.10 1.02
N ILE A 113 -5.01 -21.19 0.06
CA ILE A 113 -4.25 -21.17 -1.19
C ILE A 113 -3.09 -20.17 -1.08
N ASN A 114 -1.87 -20.63 -1.35
CA ASN A 114 -0.64 -19.84 -1.25
C ASN A 114 -0.37 -19.12 -2.59
N PRO A 115 -1.16 -18.08 -2.88
CA PRO A 115 -0.66 -16.73 -2.58
C PRO A 115 -1.57 -15.86 -1.69
N THR A 116 -2.79 -16.30 -1.40
CA THR A 116 -3.82 -15.52 -0.67
C THR A 116 -3.39 -15.16 0.76
N GLY A 117 -2.76 -16.11 1.47
CA GLY A 117 -2.25 -15.87 2.83
C GLY A 117 -1.12 -14.84 2.88
N VAL A 118 -0.17 -14.90 1.94
CA VAL A 118 0.94 -13.92 1.83
C VAL A 118 0.39 -12.53 1.56
N PHE A 119 -0.61 -12.43 0.68
CA PHE A 119 -1.25 -11.16 0.37
C PHE A 119 -2.03 -10.59 1.57
N ALA A 120 -2.74 -11.43 2.33
CA ALA A 120 -3.47 -10.96 3.52
C ALA A 120 -2.53 -10.41 4.60
N ILE A 121 -1.39 -11.07 4.82
CA ILE A 121 -0.35 -10.58 5.75
C ILE A 121 0.23 -9.25 5.27
N TYR A 122 0.53 -9.15 3.98
CA TYR A 122 0.98 -7.91 3.35
C TYR A 122 -0.03 -6.76 3.55
N ALA A 123 -1.31 -7.03 3.27
CA ALA A 123 -2.41 -6.08 3.43
C ALA A 123 -2.56 -5.60 4.88
N LEU A 124 -2.38 -6.49 5.87
CA LEU A 124 -2.41 -6.11 7.28
C LEU A 124 -1.23 -5.21 7.67
N LEU A 125 -0.01 -5.55 7.23
CA LEU A 125 1.18 -4.76 7.53
C LEU A 125 1.07 -3.34 6.93
N ILE A 126 0.60 -3.23 5.69
CA ILE A 126 0.49 -1.95 5.02
C ILE A 126 -0.60 -1.05 5.65
N VAL A 127 -1.71 -1.63 6.11
CA VAL A 127 -2.76 -0.91 6.87
C VAL A 127 -2.18 -0.32 8.15
N VAL A 128 -1.48 -1.13 8.95
CA VAL A 128 -0.90 -0.66 10.22
C VAL A 128 0.10 0.46 9.97
N VAL A 129 0.99 0.31 9.00
CA VAL A 129 1.99 1.34 8.69
C VAL A 129 1.34 2.61 8.17
N ARG A 130 0.44 2.52 7.17
CA ARG A 130 -0.04 3.70 6.43
C ARG A 130 -1.20 4.40 7.12
N THR A 131 -2.05 3.68 7.82
CA THR A 131 -3.22 4.25 8.50
C THR A 131 -2.89 4.73 9.92
N ILE A 132 -1.97 4.04 10.62
CA ILE A 132 -1.68 4.32 12.04
C ILE A 132 -0.31 4.96 12.21
N LEU A 133 0.77 4.26 11.82
CA LEU A 133 2.13 4.70 12.16
C LEU A 133 2.51 5.98 11.42
N LEU A 134 2.33 6.02 10.10
CA LEU A 134 2.77 7.12 9.27
C LEU A 134 2.10 8.45 9.66
N PRO A 135 0.77 8.54 9.85
CA PRO A 135 0.15 9.74 10.39
C PRO A 135 0.61 10.07 11.82
N LYS A 136 0.71 9.08 12.72
CA LYS A 136 1.10 9.32 14.12
C LYS A 136 2.48 9.95 14.26
N PHE A 137 3.43 9.58 13.39
CA PHE A 137 4.82 10.00 13.48
C PHE A 137 5.20 11.18 12.56
N THR A 138 4.38 11.50 11.56
CA THR A 138 4.61 12.65 10.66
C THR A 138 3.72 13.86 10.97
N LEU A 139 2.62 13.68 11.71
CA LEU A 139 1.71 14.76 12.13
C LEU A 139 2.06 15.39 13.49
N LYS A 140 2.85 14.71 14.32
CA LYS A 140 3.36 15.22 15.61
C LYS A 140 4.77 15.78 15.45
#